data_AF-A0A941DSH0-F1
#
_entry.id   AF-A0A941DSH0-F1
#
_cell.length_a   1.000
_cell.length_b   1.000
_cell.length_c   1.000
_cell.angle_alpha   90.00
_cell.angle_beta   90.00
_cell.angle_gamma   90.00
#
_symmetry.space_group_name_H-M   'P 1'
#
loop_
_entity.id
_entity.type
_entity.pdbx_description
1 polymer ?
#
loop_
_entity_poly.entity_id
_entity_poly.type
_entity_poly.pdbx_seq_one_letter_code
_entity_poly.pdbx_strand_id
1 'polypeptide(L)'
;MFVNTLAMRHRPNKHKTFSEFLKEVKENSLQAYDNQNYQLEELIEQVNIKRDVSRNFLFDVVFNLNNIEYDDLEINVNNLRLKQINTENELARVDLSLTGYETSKTIALKLVYATKLFKRETIQRIVEDFLFILREYSQNIHTAIKDVQLINSEEEAYILNEKKELDSLRDLEFDF
;
A
#
# COMPACT_ATOMS: atom_id res chain seq x y z
N MET A 1 -12.16 15.47 15.46
CA MET A 1 -11.06 15.06 14.55
C MET A 1 -11.48 15.54 13.16
N PHE A 2 -10.70 16.42 12.51
CA PHE A 2 -11.08 17.10 11.26
C PHE A 2 -10.43 16.48 10.01
N VAL A 3 -9.98 15.23 10.10
CA VAL A 3 -9.34 14.53 8.98
C VAL A 3 -10.42 13.83 8.17
N ASN A 4 -10.64 14.27 6.93
CA ASN A 4 -11.50 13.59 5.97
C ASN A 4 -10.69 12.56 5.17
N THR A 5 -11.31 11.45 4.78
CA THR A 5 -10.68 10.41 3.95
C THR A 5 -11.18 10.48 2.52
N LEU A 6 -10.26 10.55 1.55
CA LEU A 6 -10.60 10.62 0.13
C LEU A 6 -10.48 9.25 -0.51
N ALA A 7 -11.60 8.73 -1.02
CA ALA A 7 -11.61 7.48 -1.79
C ALA A 7 -11.04 7.72 -3.20
N MET A 8 -9.76 7.39 -3.42
CA MET A 8 -9.10 7.56 -4.71
C MET A 8 -9.09 6.25 -5.51
N ARG A 9 -9.64 6.28 -6.72
CA ARG A 9 -9.65 5.12 -7.63
C ARG A 9 -8.68 5.33 -8.79
N HIS A 10 -7.61 4.56 -8.82
CA HIS A 10 -6.65 4.53 -9.93
C HIS A 10 -6.82 3.25 -10.76
N ARG A 11 -6.38 3.29 -12.03
CA ARG A 11 -6.44 2.15 -12.96
C ARG A 11 -5.07 1.96 -13.63
N PRO A 12 -4.12 1.28 -12.96
CA PRO A 12 -2.82 1.02 -13.57
C PRO A 12 -2.98 0.19 -14.84
N ASN A 13 -2.21 0.52 -15.88
CA ASN A 13 -2.19 -0.22 -17.13
C ASN A 13 -0.78 -0.75 -17.36
N LYS A 14 -0.68 -2.07 -17.54
CA LYS A 14 0.59 -2.80 -17.67
C LYS A 14 1.51 -2.27 -18.80
N HIS A 15 0.95 -1.63 -19.82
CA HIS A 15 1.70 -1.10 -20.97
C HIS A 15 2.15 0.35 -20.82
N LYS A 16 1.63 1.08 -19.83
CA LYS A 16 2.06 2.46 -19.56
C LYS A 16 3.40 2.45 -18.84
N THR A 17 4.19 3.48 -19.11
CA THR A 17 5.34 3.83 -18.29
C THR A 17 4.89 4.30 -16.91
N PHE A 18 5.76 4.18 -15.92
CA PHE A 18 5.45 4.71 -14.59
C PHE A 18 5.22 6.21 -14.59
N SER A 19 5.96 6.97 -15.39
CA SER A 19 5.79 8.42 -15.56
C SER A 19 4.38 8.79 -16.07
N GLU A 20 3.85 8.06 -17.06
CA GLU A 20 2.48 8.27 -17.55
C GLU A 20 1.45 7.96 -16.47
N PHE A 21 1.62 6.84 -15.76
CA PHE A 21 0.72 6.48 -14.67
C PHE A 21 0.80 7.48 -13.50
N LEU A 22 1.99 7.95 -13.14
CA LEU A 22 2.18 8.95 -12.10
C LEU A 22 1.50 10.27 -12.44
N LYS A 23 1.50 10.67 -13.71
CA LYS A 23 0.74 11.83 -14.19
C LYS A 23 -0.75 11.66 -13.99
N GLU A 24 -1.30 10.48 -14.31
CA GLU A 24 -2.72 10.17 -14.06
C GLU A 24 -3.06 10.15 -12.57
N VAL A 25 -2.16 9.62 -11.74
CA VAL A 25 -2.30 9.65 -10.28
C VAL A 25 -2.34 11.10 -9.80
N LYS A 26 -1.41 11.94 -10.24
CA LYS A 26 -1.37 13.38 -9.90
C LYS A 26 -2.66 14.09 -10.28
N GLU A 27 -3.12 13.92 -11.53
CA GLU A 27 -4.35 14.57 -12.02
C GLU A 27 -5.58 14.13 -11.21
N ASN A 28 -5.70 12.83 -10.93
CA ASN A 28 -6.80 12.29 -10.13
C ASN A 28 -6.74 12.77 -8.67
N SER A 29 -5.56 12.84 -8.06
CA SER A 29 -5.39 13.33 -6.70
C SER A 29 -5.74 14.82 -6.59
N LEU A 30 -5.34 15.65 -7.56
CA LEU A 30 -5.72 17.08 -7.58
C LEU A 30 -7.24 17.25 -7.68
N GLN A 31 -7.90 16.51 -8.56
CA GLN A 31 -9.37 16.54 -8.68
C GLN A 31 -10.06 16.08 -7.39
N ALA A 32 -9.51 15.08 -6.69
CA ALA A 32 -10.01 14.65 -5.39
C ALA A 32 -9.82 15.74 -4.32
N TYR A 33 -8.68 16.44 -4.33
CA TYR A 33 -8.42 17.55 -3.40
C TYR A 33 -9.33 18.76 -3.63
N ASP A 34 -9.69 19.06 -4.87
CA ASP A 34 -10.68 20.11 -5.19
C ASP A 34 -12.06 19.80 -4.57
N ASN A 35 -12.35 18.52 -4.32
CA ASN A 35 -13.60 18.04 -3.72
C ASN A 35 -13.44 17.54 -2.28
N GLN A 36 -12.34 17.87 -1.59
CA GLN A 36 -11.99 17.30 -0.29
C GLN A 36 -12.97 17.62 0.85
N ASN A 37 -13.83 18.63 0.67
CA ASN A 37 -14.85 19.00 1.64
C ASN A 37 -16.04 18.02 1.66
N TYR A 38 -16.13 17.14 0.66
CA TYR A 38 -17.18 16.14 0.57
C TYR A 38 -16.88 14.97 1.52
N GLN A 39 -17.79 14.71 2.46
CA GLN A 39 -17.58 13.68 3.50
C GLN A 39 -17.66 12.27 2.91
N LEU A 40 -16.78 11.38 3.37
CA LEU A 40 -16.76 9.98 2.91
C LEU A 40 -18.09 9.26 3.18
N GLU A 41 -18.71 9.53 4.32
CA GLU A 41 -19.99 8.94 4.72
C GLU A 41 -21.10 9.29 3.72
N GLU A 42 -21.15 10.55 3.26
CA GLU A 42 -22.10 11.00 2.24
C GLU A 42 -21.84 10.29 0.90
N LEU A 43 -20.56 10.11 0.53
CA LEU A 43 -20.20 9.34 -0.67
C LEU A 43 -20.70 7.90 -0.59
N ILE A 44 -20.51 7.24 0.55
CA ILE A 44 -20.94 5.85 0.77
C ILE A 44 -22.46 5.72 0.61
N GLU A 45 -23.23 6.67 1.15
CA GLU A 45 -24.69 6.70 1.03
C GLU A 45 -25.13 6.84 -0.44
N GLN A 46 -24.47 7.70 -1.22
CA GLN A 46 -24.84 7.96 -2.62
C GLN A 46 -24.50 6.81 -3.58
N VAL A 47 -23.40 6.07 -3.36
CA VAL A 47 -22.97 5.00 -4.28
C VAL A 47 -23.88 3.75 -4.17
N ASN A 48 -24.78 3.69 -3.17
CA ASN A 48 -25.81 2.65 -2.98
C ASN A 48 -25.26 1.21 -3.09
N ILE A 49 -24.11 0.96 -2.46
CA ILE A 49 -23.50 -0.36 -2.40
C ILE A 49 -24.18 -1.17 -1.30
N LYS A 50 -24.47 -2.45 -1.57
CA LYS A 50 -25.03 -3.36 -0.57
C LYS A 50 -24.05 -3.48 0.61
N ARG A 51 -24.50 -3.06 1.79
CA ARG A 51 -23.70 -3.11 3.03
C ARG A 51 -23.35 -4.55 3.39
N ASP A 52 -22.07 -4.88 3.34
CA ASP A 52 -21.50 -6.11 3.90
C ASP A 52 -20.73 -5.73 5.18
N VAL A 53 -21.19 -6.23 6.33
CA VAL A 53 -20.57 -5.93 7.63
C VAL A 53 -19.20 -6.57 7.81
N SER A 54 -18.79 -7.46 6.90
CA SER A 54 -17.49 -8.13 6.94
C SER A 54 -16.38 -7.37 6.21
N ARG A 55 -16.69 -6.27 5.51
CA ARG A 55 -15.75 -5.52 4.67
C ARG A 55 -15.87 -4.01 4.84
N ASN A 56 -14.82 -3.30 4.45
CA ASN A 56 -14.87 -1.86 4.30
C ASN A 56 -15.70 -1.50 3.05
N PHE A 57 -16.38 -0.35 3.07
CA PHE A 57 -17.38 -0.02 2.04
C PHE A 57 -16.80 0.29 0.66
N LEU A 58 -15.65 0.96 0.59
CA LEU A 58 -15.09 1.47 -0.67
C LEU A 58 -13.65 1.04 -0.92
N PHE A 59 -12.85 0.85 0.14
CA PHE A 59 -11.44 0.53 0.04
C PHE A 59 -10.98 -0.25 1.29
N ASP A 60 -10.05 -1.17 1.08
CA ASP A 60 -9.45 -1.99 2.15
C ASP A 60 -8.02 -1.55 2.48
N VAL A 61 -7.47 -0.62 1.68
CA VAL A 61 -6.11 -0.09 1.81
C VAL A 61 -6.16 1.42 2.02
N VAL A 62 -5.45 1.90 3.04
CA VAL A 62 -5.29 3.33 3.33
C VAL A 62 -3.82 3.71 3.20
N PHE A 63 -3.57 4.85 2.57
CA PHE A 63 -2.25 5.48 2.51
C PHE A 63 -2.31 6.85 3.16
N ASN A 64 -1.39 7.11 4.08
CA ASN A 64 -1.21 8.41 4.72
C ASN A 64 0.22 8.88 4.50
N LEU A 65 0.41 10.18 4.27
CA LEU A 65 1.72 10.81 4.29
C LEU A 65 1.69 11.97 5.27
N ASN A 66 2.45 11.82 6.35
CA ASN A 66 2.67 12.86 7.34
C ASN A 66 3.94 13.61 6.94
N ASN A 67 3.74 14.79 6.36
CA ASN A 67 4.80 15.72 5.96
C ASN A 67 5.00 16.86 6.99
N ILE A 68 4.47 16.67 8.20
CA ILE A 68 4.71 17.56 9.34
C ILE A 68 6.04 17.13 9.96
N GLU A 69 6.99 18.04 10.10
CA GLU A 69 8.27 17.78 10.77
C GLU A 69 8.03 17.33 12.22
N TYR A 70 8.01 16.02 12.44
CA TYR A 70 7.96 15.40 13.77
C TYR A 70 9.34 15.32 14.44
N ASP A 71 10.39 15.79 13.75
CA ASP A 71 11.79 15.61 14.15
C ASP A 71 12.13 16.28 15.50
N ASP A 72 11.32 17.20 16.01
CA ASP A 72 11.57 17.91 17.27
C ASP A 72 10.36 17.97 18.23
N LEU A 73 9.65 16.85 18.46
CA LEU A 73 8.81 16.74 19.68
C LEU A 73 9.65 16.48 20.94
N GLU A 74 10.87 17.03 20.97
CA GLU A 74 11.69 17.15 22.15
C GLU A 74 11.45 18.51 22.78
N ILE A 75 10.47 18.56 23.68
CA ILE A 75 10.11 19.83 24.34
C ILE A 75 11.02 19.99 25.55
N ASN A 76 11.83 21.05 25.53
CA ASN A 76 12.61 21.47 26.69
C ASN A 76 11.78 22.43 27.55
N VAL A 77 11.39 21.99 28.76
CA VAL A 77 10.68 22.83 29.73
C VAL A 77 11.43 22.80 31.05
N ASN A 78 11.94 23.95 31.51
CA ASN A 78 12.58 24.09 32.83
C ASN A 78 13.62 22.99 33.14
N ASN A 79 14.57 22.74 32.24
CA ASN A 79 15.59 21.68 32.32
C ASN A 79 15.06 20.24 32.21
N LEU A 80 13.78 20.04 31.87
CA LEU A 80 13.23 18.73 31.55
C LEU A 80 13.17 18.54 30.03
N ARG A 81 13.69 17.41 29.59
CA ARG A 81 13.66 16.96 28.20
C ARG A 81 12.51 15.98 28.02
N LEU A 82 11.42 16.43 27.42
CA LEU A 82 10.24 15.60 27.16
C LEU A 82 10.37 15.00 25.77
N LYS A 83 10.37 13.67 25.67
CA LYS A 83 10.35 12.96 24.38
C LYS A 83 9.06 12.17 24.28
N GLN A 84 8.33 12.34 23.19
CA GLN A 84 7.15 11.52 22.93
C GLN A 84 7.57 10.04 22.76
N ILE A 85 6.97 9.16 23.56
CA ILE A 85 7.04 7.72 23.38
C ILE A 85 5.70 7.32 22.78
N ASN A 86 5.70 6.90 21.51
CA ASN A 86 4.52 6.29 20.91
C ASN A 86 4.35 4.90 21.53
N THR A 87 3.31 4.73 22.34
CA THR A 87 2.94 3.42 22.89
C THR A 87 2.18 2.65 21.82
N GLU A 88 2.85 1.64 21.25
CA GLU A 88 2.31 0.88 20.13
C GLU A 88 1.31 -0.18 20.61
N ASN A 89 0.02 0.13 20.45
CA ASN A 89 -1.03 -0.84 20.21
C ASN A 89 -2.00 -0.21 19.20
N GLU A 90 -1.53 -0.02 17.97
CA GLU A 90 -2.40 0.41 16.88
C GLU A 90 -3.22 -0.79 16.41
N LEU A 91 -4.52 -0.73 16.68
CA LEU A 91 -5.48 -1.66 16.11
C LEU A 91 -5.65 -1.36 14.61
N ALA A 92 -5.54 -2.41 13.79
CA ALA A 92 -5.84 -2.31 12.37
C ALA A 92 -7.33 -1.96 12.18
N ARG A 93 -7.60 -0.78 11.62
CA ARG A 93 -8.97 -0.29 11.33
C ARG A 93 -9.44 -0.67 9.93
N VAL A 94 -8.50 -0.98 9.05
CA VAL A 94 -8.67 -1.46 7.67
C VAL A 94 -7.73 -2.63 7.46
N ASP A 95 -7.84 -3.33 6.33
CA ASP A 95 -7.04 -4.52 6.05
C ASP A 95 -5.54 -4.20 6.02
N LEU A 96 -5.16 -3.10 5.35
CA LEU A 96 -3.80 -2.56 5.29
C LEU A 96 -3.79 -1.03 5.40
N SER A 97 -2.91 -0.50 6.24
CA SER A 97 -2.68 0.95 6.38
C SER A 97 -1.19 1.24 6.32
N LEU A 98 -0.76 1.96 5.28
CA LEU A 98 0.61 2.43 5.13
C LEU A 98 0.68 3.92 5.47
N THR A 99 1.52 4.27 6.44
CA THR A 99 1.76 5.67 6.84
C THR A 99 3.22 6.00 6.61
N GLY A 100 3.48 7.00 5.77
CA GLY A 100 4.78 7.62 5.62
C GLY A 100 4.97 8.78 6.60
N TYR A 101 6.13 8.83 7.24
CA TYR A 101 6.59 9.94 8.07
C TYR A 101 7.81 10.54 7.37
N GLU A 102 7.61 11.68 6.75
CA GLU A 102 8.66 12.38 6.02
C GLU A 102 9.50 13.20 7.00
N THR A 103 10.81 13.00 6.95
CA THR A 103 11.83 13.82 7.63
C THR A 103 12.61 14.59 6.59
N SER A 104 13.51 15.47 7.02
CA SER A 104 14.40 16.22 6.11
C SER A 104 15.25 15.35 5.17
N LYS A 105 15.45 14.05 5.46
CA LYS A 105 16.37 13.17 4.71
C LYS A 105 15.74 11.85 4.27
N THR A 106 14.73 11.37 4.96
CA THR A 106 14.17 10.02 4.75
C THR A 106 12.66 10.04 4.94
N ILE A 107 12.00 9.06 4.33
CA ILE A 107 10.59 8.77 4.59
C ILE A 107 10.54 7.44 5.34
N ALA A 108 10.18 7.49 6.63
CA ALA A 108 9.96 6.29 7.41
C ALA A 108 8.56 5.74 7.11
N LEU A 109 8.46 4.45 6.78
CA LEU A 109 7.18 3.81 6.44
C LEU A 109 6.74 2.90 7.58
N LYS A 110 5.50 3.08 8.05
CA LYS A 110 4.83 2.21 9.01
C LYS A 110 3.67 1.51 8.33
N LEU A 111 3.67 0.17 8.34
CA LEU A 111 2.59 -0.64 7.81
C LEU A 111 1.86 -1.35 8.95
N VAL A 112 0.56 -1.08 9.08
CA VAL A 112 -0.35 -1.74 10.03
C VAL A 112 -1.29 -2.63 9.22
N TYR A 113 -1.54 -3.84 9.71
CA TYR A 113 -2.33 -4.83 8.98
C TYR A 113 -3.22 -5.67 9.90
N ALA A 114 -4.33 -6.17 9.35
CA ALA A 114 -5.21 -7.09 10.06
C ALA A 114 -4.58 -8.49 10.17
N THR A 115 -4.16 -8.87 11.37
CA THR A 115 -3.52 -10.19 11.64
C THR A 115 -4.45 -11.38 11.40
N LYS A 116 -5.77 -11.14 11.36
CA LYS A 116 -6.76 -12.15 10.94
C LYS A 116 -6.67 -12.49 9.44
N LEU A 117 -6.16 -11.56 8.62
CA LEU A 117 -6.07 -11.71 7.16
C LEU A 117 -4.66 -12.01 6.69
N PHE A 118 -3.65 -11.43 7.33
CA PHE A 118 -2.25 -11.54 6.89
C PHE A 118 -1.36 -12.12 7.98
N LYS A 119 -0.49 -13.04 7.56
CA LYS A 119 0.65 -13.48 8.35
C LYS A 119 1.78 -12.46 8.26
N ARG A 120 2.65 -12.45 9.27
CA ARG A 120 3.79 -11.52 9.32
C ARG A 120 4.71 -11.68 8.10
N GLU A 121 4.95 -12.93 7.68
CA GLU A 121 5.84 -13.26 6.57
C GLU A 121 5.28 -12.72 5.24
N THR A 122 3.96 -12.78 5.06
CA THR A 122 3.28 -12.21 3.88
C THR A 122 3.46 -10.70 3.82
N ILE A 123 3.31 -10.02 4.95
CA ILE A 123 3.47 -8.57 5.03
C ILE A 123 4.93 -8.17 4.81
N GLN A 124 5.88 -8.93 5.34
CA GLN A 124 7.30 -8.69 5.11
C GLN A 124 7.63 -8.75 3.62
N ARG A 125 7.13 -9.76 2.89
CA ARG A 125 7.30 -9.86 1.44
C ARG A 125 6.67 -8.67 0.70
N ILE A 126 5.46 -8.25 1.09
CA ILE A 126 4.81 -7.05 0.51
C ILE A 126 5.67 -5.80 0.70
N VAL A 127 6.30 -5.62 1.87
CA VAL A 127 7.19 -4.49 2.14
C VAL A 127 8.45 -4.56 1.29
N GLU A 128 9.06 -5.74 1.16
CA GLU A 128 10.23 -5.97 0.32
C GLU A 128 9.93 -5.66 -1.16
N ASP A 129 8.80 -6.17 -1.67
CA ASP A 129 8.31 -5.90 -3.02
C ASP A 129 8.05 -4.41 -3.24
N PHE A 130 7.41 -3.74 -2.28
CA PHE A 130 7.13 -2.30 -2.36
C PHE A 130 8.43 -1.48 -2.42
N LEU A 131 9.42 -1.80 -1.58
CA LEU A 131 10.73 -1.14 -1.60
C LEU A 131 11.52 -1.45 -2.88
N PHE A 132 11.34 -2.63 -3.47
CA PHE A 132 11.92 -2.97 -4.77
C PHE A 132 11.31 -2.12 -5.88
N ILE A 133 9.97 -2.03 -5.96
CA ILE A 133 9.25 -1.20 -6.93
C ILE A 133 9.71 0.26 -6.86
N LEU A 134 9.82 0.81 -5.64
CA LEU A 134 10.30 2.18 -5.44
C LEU A 134 11.72 2.37 -5.96
N ARG A 135 12.61 1.40 -5.73
CA ARG A 135 14.00 1.44 -6.23
C ARG A 135 14.04 1.43 -7.75
N GLU A 136 13.33 0.52 -8.40
CA GLU A 136 13.28 0.40 -9.87
C GLU A 136 12.83 1.71 -10.53
N TYR A 137 11.70 2.26 -10.09
CA TYR A 137 11.18 3.50 -10.68
C TYR A 137 11.98 4.75 -10.30
N SER A 138 12.67 4.75 -9.15
CA SER A 138 13.58 5.85 -8.81
C SER A 138 14.80 5.92 -9.74
N GLN A 139 15.19 4.80 -10.33
CA GLN A 139 16.28 4.75 -11.31
C GLN A 139 15.80 5.08 -12.72
N ASN A 140 14.62 4.57 -13.12
CA ASN A 140 14.05 4.84 -14.44
C ASN A 140 12.52 4.92 -14.41
N ILE A 141 11.99 6.14 -14.41
CA ILE A 141 10.54 6.41 -14.45
C ILE A 141 9.88 6.05 -15.80
N HIS A 142 10.65 5.76 -16.84
CA HIS A 142 10.14 5.40 -18.17
C HIS A 142 9.96 3.89 -18.35
N THR A 143 10.32 3.08 -17.35
CA THR A 143 10.05 1.63 -17.35
C THR A 143 8.54 1.40 -17.35
N ALA A 144 8.06 0.46 -18.18
CA ALA A 144 6.65 0.10 -18.23
C ALA A 144 6.25 -0.73 -17.00
N ILE A 145 4.99 -0.61 -16.58
CA ILE A 145 4.52 -1.26 -15.34
C ILE A 145 4.72 -2.78 -15.35
N LYS A 146 4.54 -3.42 -16.50
CA LYS A 146 4.74 -4.87 -16.67
C LYS A 146 6.20 -5.32 -16.55
N ASP A 147 7.15 -4.42 -16.73
CA ASP A 147 8.57 -4.77 -16.86
C ASP A 147 9.26 -4.82 -15.48
N VAL A 148 8.60 -4.32 -14.42
CA VAL A 148 9.06 -4.50 -13.03
C VAL A 148 8.70 -5.91 -12.56
N GLN A 149 9.70 -6.77 -12.40
CA GLN A 149 9.53 -8.15 -11.95
C GLN A 149 9.69 -8.24 -10.44
N LEU A 150 8.63 -8.66 -9.75
CA LEU A 150 8.62 -8.84 -8.29
C LEU A 150 9.05 -10.25 -7.86
N ILE A 151 9.04 -11.20 -8.79
CA ILE A 151 9.42 -12.58 -8.53
C ILE A 151 10.94 -12.64 -8.56
N ASN A 152 11.55 -13.10 -7.47
CA ASN A 152 13.00 -13.34 -7.45
C ASN A 152 13.33 -14.61 -8.26
N SER A 153 14.59 -14.78 -8.66
CA SER A 153 15.02 -15.89 -9.52
C SER A 153 14.76 -17.27 -8.91
N GLU A 154 14.76 -17.38 -7.58
CA GLU A 154 14.51 -18.63 -6.86
C GLU A 154 13.02 -19.01 -6.87
N GLU A 155 12.13 -18.03 -6.68
CA GLU A 155 10.68 -18.21 -6.79
C GLU A 155 10.28 -18.53 -8.23
N GLU A 156 10.92 -17.91 -9.21
CA GLU A 156 10.70 -18.23 -10.63
C GLU A 156 11.09 -19.70 -10.91
N ALA A 157 12.25 -20.14 -10.41
CA ALA A 157 12.69 -21.53 -10.53
C ALA A 157 11.76 -22.51 -9.80
N TYR A 158 11.26 -22.15 -8.62
CA TYR A 158 10.30 -22.95 -7.86
C TYR A 158 8.98 -23.12 -8.62
N ILE A 159 8.39 -22.02 -9.09
CA ILE A 159 7.13 -22.03 -9.87
C ILE A 159 7.31 -22.83 -11.16
N LEU A 160 8.45 -22.68 -11.84
CA LEU A 160 8.73 -23.39 -13.08
C LEU A 160 8.90 -24.90 -12.84
N ASN A 161 9.48 -25.31 -11.72
CA ASN A 161 9.61 -26.71 -11.34
C ASN A 161 8.25 -27.31 -10.92
N GLU A 162 7.47 -26.62 -10.09
CA GLU A 162 6.13 -27.08 -9.69
C GLU A 162 5.21 -27.26 -10.91
N LYS A 163 5.29 -26.34 -11.88
CA LYS A 163 4.53 -26.46 -13.13
C LYS A 163 4.95 -27.66 -13.97
N LYS A 164 6.25 -27.96 -14.06
CA LYS A 164 6.76 -29.17 -14.74
C LYS A 164 6.29 -30.45 -14.05
N GLU A 165 6.27 -30.48 -12.71
CA GLU A 165 5.75 -31.61 -11.95
C GLU A 165 4.24 -31.80 -12.20
N LEU A 166 3.45 -30.73 -12.17
CA LEU A 166 2.02 -30.77 -12.48
C LEU A 166 1.72 -31.22 -13.91
N ASP A 167 2.48 -30.76 -14.90
CA ASP A 167 2.34 -31.19 -16.29
C ASP A 167 2.73 -32.69 -16.44
N SER A 168 3.78 -33.15 -15.75
CA SER A 168 4.16 -34.58 -15.73
C SER A 168 3.11 -35.50 -15.09
N LEU A 169 2.34 -34.99 -14.12
CA LEU A 169 1.24 -35.72 -13.48
C LEU A 169 -0.03 -35.77 -14.33
N ARG A 170 -0.21 -34.83 -15.27
CA ARG A 170 -1.33 -34.82 -16.23
C ARG A 170 -1.13 -35.78 -17.38
N ASP A 171 0.13 -36.05 -17.73
CA ASP A 171 0.51 -36.97 -18.80
C ASP A 171 0.52 -38.45 -18.35
N LEU A 172 0.29 -38.71 -17.06
CA LEU A 172 0.03 -40.05 -16.54
C LEU A 172 -1.42 -40.44 -16.81
N GLU A 173 -1.65 -41.38 -17.74
CA GLU A 173 -2.94 -42.07 -17.85
C GLU A 173 -3.20 -42.83 -16.53
N PHE A 174 -4.18 -42.36 -15.77
CA PHE A 174 -4.67 -43.08 -14.60
C PHE A 174 -5.57 -44.22 -15.08
N ASP A 175 -5.02 -45.43 -15.15
CA ASP A 175 -5.82 -46.65 -15.23
C ASP A 175 -6.56 -46.83 -13.90
N PHE A 176 -7.89 -46.78 -13.96
CA PHE A 176 -8.80 -47.12 -12.85
C PHE A 176 -9.26 -48.58 -12.96
#